data_AF-A0A328WPL1-F1
#
_entry.id   AF-A0A328WPL1-F1
#
_cell.length_a   1.000
_cell.length_b   1.000
_cell.length_c   1.000
_cell.angle_alpha   90.00
_cell.angle_beta   90.00
_cell.angle_gamma   90.00
#
_symmetry.space_group_name_H-M   'P 1'
#
loop_
_entity.id
_entity.type
_entity.pdbx_description
1 polymer ?
#
loop_
_entity_poly.entity_id
_entity_poly.type
_entity_poly.pdbx_seq_one_letter_code
_entity_poly.pdbx_strand_id
1 'polypeptide(L)'
;MNLLKKFYSQDTIQHQFLDRDIKLWREELEGIEEEIIFLKNFFEIPENKTNPELISNKLMLKLNVKQLENAVFLSRLNNFSIKLEGMNECDDIQCETFYFNDFVDFKIHIESFLSQYRKLKKTIFLKINSLSKNENSF
;
A
#
# COMPACT_ATOMS: atom_id res chain seq x y z
N MET A 1 20.19 -25.04 -29.38
CA MET A 1 19.88 -25.07 -27.93
C MET A 1 18.41 -24.75 -27.78
N ASN A 2 17.56 -25.77 -27.71
CA ASN A 2 16.11 -25.59 -27.58
C ASN A 2 15.81 -25.14 -26.14
N LEU A 3 15.42 -23.88 -25.98
CA LEU A 3 14.76 -23.41 -24.77
C LEU A 3 13.37 -24.04 -24.72
N LEU A 4 13.26 -25.23 -24.12
CA LEU A 4 11.96 -25.79 -23.75
C LEU A 4 11.29 -24.80 -22.81
N LYS A 5 10.28 -24.09 -23.33
CA LYS A 5 9.45 -23.18 -22.56
C LYS A 5 8.76 -24.03 -21.49
N LYS A 6 9.04 -23.74 -20.22
CA LYS A 6 8.45 -24.48 -19.09
C LYS A 6 6.94 -24.31 -19.17
N PHE A 7 6.21 -25.41 -19.34
CA PHE A 7 4.75 -25.40 -19.32
C PHE A 7 4.29 -25.34 -17.87
N TYR A 8 3.53 -24.31 -17.54
CA TYR A 8 2.90 -24.14 -16.24
C TYR A 8 1.41 -24.47 -16.38
N SER A 9 0.82 -25.16 -15.40
CA SER A 9 -0.63 -25.30 -15.34
C SER A 9 -1.29 -23.94 -15.07
N GLN A 10 -2.57 -23.82 -15.39
CA GLN A 10 -3.35 -22.61 -15.12
C GLN A 10 -3.31 -22.26 -13.62
N ASP A 11 -3.39 -23.27 -12.75
CA ASP A 11 -3.33 -23.11 -11.30
C ASP A 11 -1.95 -22.61 -10.87
N THR A 12 -0.87 -23.19 -11.42
CA THR A 12 0.50 -22.75 -11.10
C THR A 12 0.72 -21.28 -11.49
N ILE A 13 0.13 -20.84 -12.61
CA ILE A 13 0.19 -19.46 -13.06
C ILE A 13 -0.59 -18.55 -12.09
N GLN A 14 -1.79 -18.97 -11.67
CA GLN A 14 -2.60 -18.21 -10.71
C GLN A 14 -1.89 -18.03 -9.37
N HIS A 15 -1.35 -19.11 -8.78
CA HIS A 15 -0.60 -19.05 -7.53
C HIS A 15 0.62 -18.11 -7.63
N GLN A 16 1.36 -18.15 -8.74
CA GLN A 16 2.48 -17.23 -8.97
C GLN A 16 2.04 -15.75 -9.02
N PHE A 17 0.86 -15.46 -9.56
CA PHE A 17 0.32 -14.10 -9.55
C PHE A 17 -0.09 -13.66 -8.14
N LEU A 18 -0.70 -14.55 -7.35
CA LEU A 18 -1.07 -14.25 -5.96
C LEU A 18 0.17 -13.93 -5.11
N ASP A 19 1.20 -14.78 -5.17
CA ASP A 19 2.45 -14.60 -4.44
C ASP A 19 3.14 -13.28 -4.82
N ARG A 20 3.17 -13.00 -6.13
CA ARG A 20 3.74 -11.76 -6.64
C ARG A 20 2.98 -10.54 -6.15
N ASP A 21 1.65 -10.55 -6.25
CA ASP A 21 0.80 -9.44 -5.82
C ASP A 21 0.98 -9.18 -4.31
N ILE A 22 0.99 -10.23 -3.48
CA ILE A 22 1.21 -10.12 -2.03
C ILE A 22 2.58 -9.51 -1.72
N LYS A 23 3.64 -9.95 -2.41
CA LYS A 23 4.98 -9.40 -2.21
C LYS A 23 5.04 -7.92 -2.57
N LEU A 24 4.49 -7.54 -3.73
CA LEU A 24 4.47 -6.15 -4.19
C LEU A 24 3.66 -5.26 -3.25
N TRP A 25 2.51 -5.75 -2.79
CA TRP A 25 1.70 -5.01 -1.83
C TRP A 25 2.40 -4.85 -0.49
N ARG A 26 3.12 -5.86 -0.01
CA ARG A 26 3.93 -5.74 1.23
C ARG A 26 4.95 -4.62 1.10
N GLU A 27 5.75 -4.65 0.05
CA GLU A 27 6.79 -3.64 -0.22
C GLU A 27 6.18 -2.23 -0.29
N GLU A 28 5.04 -2.08 -0.98
CA GLU A 28 4.34 -0.79 -1.06
C GLU A 28 3.82 -0.32 0.31
N LEU A 29 3.19 -1.19 1.09
CA LEU A 29 2.63 -0.82 2.41
C LEU A 29 3.74 -0.47 3.42
N GLU A 30 4.86 -1.20 3.41
CA GLU A 30 6.04 -0.89 4.23
C GLU A 30 6.62 0.47 3.85
N GLY A 31 6.76 0.76 2.55
CA GLY A 31 7.19 2.07 2.06
C GLY A 31 6.22 3.20 2.44
N ILE A 32 4.91 2.95 2.41
CA ILE A 32 3.89 3.92 2.86
C ILE A 32 4.06 4.26 4.34
N GLU A 33 4.39 3.28 5.19
CA GLU A 33 4.60 3.52 6.61
C GLU A 33 5.78 4.48 6.84
N GLU A 34 6.91 4.19 6.21
CA GLU A 34 8.12 5.02 6.29
C GLU A 34 7.86 6.44 5.77
N GLU A 35 7.16 6.57 4.65
CA GLU A 35 6.79 7.87 4.08
C GLU A 35 5.87 8.65 5.01
N ILE A 36 4.88 8.00 5.65
CA ILE A 36 3.98 8.66 6.61
C ILE A 36 4.78 9.16 7.82
N ILE A 37 5.65 8.32 8.39
CA ILE A 37 6.51 8.70 9.51
C ILE A 37 7.37 9.91 9.13
N PHE A 38 8.00 9.87 7.96
CA PHE A 38 8.78 10.99 7.44
C PHE A 38 7.95 12.27 7.32
N LEU A 39 6.77 12.21 6.69
CA LEU A 39 5.92 13.39 6.48
C LEU A 39 5.43 13.99 7.80
N LYS A 40 5.07 13.15 8.78
CA LYS A 40 4.68 13.61 10.11
C LYS A 40 5.84 14.31 10.81
N ASN A 41 7.03 13.70 10.80
CA ASN A 41 8.23 14.30 11.38
C ASN A 41 8.58 15.62 10.68
N PHE A 42 8.50 15.67 9.35
CA PHE A 42 8.74 16.88 8.57
C PHE A 42 7.83 18.04 8.98
N PHE A 43 6.53 17.76 9.19
CA PHE A 43 5.60 18.77 9.68
C PHE A 43 5.86 19.19 11.12
N GLU A 44 6.50 18.34 11.93
CA GLU A 44 6.81 18.66 13.31
C GLU A 44 8.10 19.47 13.51
N ILE A 45 8.88 19.70 12.46
CA ILE A 45 10.08 20.55 12.50
C ILE A 45 9.65 21.99 12.86
N PRO A 46 10.31 22.68 13.82
CA PRO A 46 9.93 24.01 14.26
C PRO A 46 9.77 25.05 13.15
N GLU A 47 10.66 25.05 12.15
CA GLU A 47 10.58 25.96 11.00
C GLU A 47 9.34 25.70 10.13
N ASN A 48 8.89 24.45 10.04
CA ASN A 48 7.68 24.07 9.31
C ASN A 48 6.41 24.22 10.16
N LYS A 49 6.54 24.21 11.49
CA LYS A 49 5.44 24.36 12.46
C LYS A 49 4.82 25.75 12.47
N THR A 50 5.61 26.76 12.16
CA THR A 50 5.15 28.15 12.10
C THR A 50 4.34 28.44 10.84
N ASN A 51 4.33 27.55 9.85
CA ASN A 51 3.59 27.71 8.61
C ASN A 51 2.18 27.09 8.74
N PRO A 52 1.11 27.90 8.93
CA PRO A 52 -0.25 27.39 9.16
C PRO A 52 -0.82 26.68 7.92
N GLU A 53 -0.28 26.96 6.74
CA GLU A 53 -0.68 26.26 5.52
C GLU A 53 -0.09 24.84 5.51
N LEU A 54 1.11 24.65 6.04
CA LEU A 54 1.83 23.38 6.09
C LEU A 54 1.23 22.46 7.17
N ILE A 55 1.02 22.99 8.38
CA ILE A 55 0.24 22.33 9.44
C ILE A 55 -1.22 22.74 9.33
N SER A 56 -1.86 22.30 8.25
CA SER A 56 -3.30 22.11 8.39
C SER A 56 -3.49 20.92 9.33
N ASN A 57 -4.12 21.12 10.49
CA ASN A 57 -4.58 20.03 11.37
C ASN A 57 -5.28 18.91 10.55
N LYS A 58 -5.91 19.26 9.42
CA LYS A 58 -6.52 18.32 8.48
C LYS A 58 -5.53 17.40 7.76
N LEU A 59 -4.33 17.85 7.39
CA LEU A 59 -3.32 17.01 6.73
C LEU A 59 -2.70 16.01 7.70
N MET A 60 -2.36 16.46 8.90
CA MET A 60 -1.85 15.59 9.97
C MET A 60 -2.88 14.52 10.34
N LEU A 61 -4.16 14.90 10.49
CA LEU A 61 -5.25 13.96 10.70
C LEU A 61 -5.38 12.94 9.56
N LYS A 62 -5.27 13.37 8.29
CA LYS A 62 -5.31 12.46 7.14
C LYS A 62 -4.14 11.48 7.13
N LEU A 63 -2.94 11.91 7.49
CA LEU A 63 -1.78 11.03 7.63
C LEU A 63 -2.00 10.00 8.75
N ASN A 64 -2.51 10.43 9.91
CA ASN A 64 -2.83 9.51 11.01
C ASN A 64 -3.88 8.47 10.60
N VAL A 65 -4.94 8.88 9.90
CA VAL A 65 -5.95 7.94 9.38
C VAL A 65 -5.31 6.95 8.40
N LYS A 66 -4.49 7.43 7.46
CA LYS A 66 -3.82 6.56 6.49
C LYS A 66 -2.81 5.62 7.15
N GLN A 67 -2.17 6.02 8.25
CA GLN A 67 -1.28 5.16 9.03
C GLN A 67 -2.05 3.98 9.65
N LEU A 68 -3.21 4.27 10.25
CA LEU A 68 -4.06 3.23 10.84
C LEU A 68 -4.60 2.28 9.77
N GLU A 69 -5.06 2.82 8.64
CA GLU A 69 -5.50 2.00 7.50
C GLU A 69 -4.35 1.12 6.97
N ASN A 70 -3.13 1.68 6.82
CA ASN A 70 -1.94 0.94 6.39
C ASN A 70 -1.64 -0.24 7.30
N ALA A 71 -1.69 -0.03 8.62
CA ALA A 71 -1.47 -1.07 9.62
C ALA A 71 -2.51 -2.20 9.52
N VAL A 72 -3.77 -1.87 9.23
CA VAL A 72 -4.84 -2.88 8.99
C VAL A 72 -4.52 -3.70 7.74
N PHE A 73 -4.09 -3.07 6.64
CA PHE A 73 -3.71 -3.80 5.42
C PHE A 73 -2.49 -4.68 5.64
N LEU A 74 -1.44 -4.19 6.33
CA LEU A 74 -0.27 -5.00 6.68
C LEU A 74 -0.63 -6.20 7.54
N SER A 75 -1.48 -6.01 8.54
CA SER A 75 -1.97 -7.11 9.38
C SER A 75 -2.74 -8.16 8.56
N ARG A 76 -3.65 -7.72 7.68
CA ARG A 76 -4.41 -8.63 6.81
C ARG A 76 -3.48 -9.36 5.83
N LEU A 77 -2.47 -8.67 5.28
CA LEU A 77 -1.49 -9.25 4.35
C LEU A 77 -0.56 -10.26 5.03
N ASN A 78 -0.19 -10.06 6.29
CA ASN A 78 0.53 -11.04 7.09
C ASN A 78 -0.29 -12.32 7.32
N ASN A 79 -1.61 -12.20 7.44
CA ASN A 79 -2.49 -13.35 7.56
C ASN A 79 -2.73 -14.07 6.21
N PHE A 80 -2.42 -13.42 5.08
CA PHE A 80 -2.59 -14.02 3.76
C PHE A 80 -1.59 -15.14 3.47
N SER A 81 -0.38 -15.14 4.05
CA SER A 81 0.55 -16.26 3.88
C SER A 81 -0.01 -17.56 4.48
N ILE A 82 -0.66 -17.47 5.64
CA ILE A 82 -1.34 -18.60 6.29
C ILE A 82 -2.53 -19.07 5.44
N LYS A 83 -3.26 -18.14 4.81
CA LYS A 83 -4.38 -18.48 3.91
C LYS A 83 -3.92 -19.12 2.61
N LEU A 84 -2.78 -18.72 2.06
CA LEU A 84 -2.20 -19.32 0.86
C LEU A 84 -1.75 -20.77 1.11
N GLU A 85 -1.21 -21.06 2.30
CA GLU A 85 -0.93 -22.44 2.70
C GLU A 85 -2.20 -23.29 2.69
N GLY A 86 -3.30 -22.81 3.28
CA GLY A 86 -4.60 -23.49 3.23
C GLY A 86 -5.19 -23.62 1.82
N MET A 87 -4.93 -22.66 0.92
CA MET A 87 -5.33 -22.76 -0.49
C MET A 87 -4.58 -23.87 -1.23
N ASN A 88 -3.30 -24.10 -0.90
CA ASN A 88 -2.51 -25.18 -1.50
C ASN A 88 -2.96 -26.59 -1.07
N GLU A 89 -3.76 -26.68 0.00
CA GLU A 89 -4.34 -27.92 0.53
C GLU A 89 -5.76 -28.18 0.01
N CYS A 90 -6.33 -27.30 -0.81
CA CYS A 90 -7.66 -27.48 -1.37
C CYS A 90 -7.68 -28.61 -2.42
N ASP A 91 -8.52 -29.62 -2.19
CA ASP A 91 -8.73 -30.74 -3.12
C ASP A 91 -10.00 -30.56 -4.01
N ASP A 92 -10.75 -29.47 -3.81
CA ASP A 92 -11.96 -29.17 -4.58
C ASP A 92 -12.09 -27.70 -5.02
N ILE A 93 -12.87 -27.49 -6.09
CA ILE A 93 -13.09 -26.19 -6.72
C ILE A 93 -13.80 -25.20 -5.76
N GLN A 94 -14.61 -25.69 -4.81
CA GLN A 94 -15.36 -24.82 -3.90
C GLN A 94 -14.43 -24.17 -2.87
N CYS A 95 -13.48 -24.94 -2.34
CA CYS A 95 -12.40 -24.49 -1.47
C CYS A 95 -11.52 -23.45 -2.17
N GLU A 96 -11.04 -23.75 -3.39
CA GLU A 96 -10.23 -22.81 -4.18
C GLU A 96 -10.97 -21.49 -4.46
N THR A 97 -12.26 -21.58 -4.83
CA THR A 97 -13.11 -20.42 -5.11
C THR A 97 -13.27 -19.51 -3.87
N PHE A 98 -13.38 -20.09 -2.68
CA PHE A 98 -13.48 -19.31 -1.44
C PHE A 98 -12.23 -18.45 -1.20
N TYR A 99 -11.04 -19.04 -1.29
CA TYR A 99 -9.78 -18.32 -1.11
C TYR A 99 -9.56 -17.27 -2.21
N PHE A 100 -9.92 -17.60 -3.45
CA PHE A 100 -9.81 -16.67 -4.57
C PHE A 100 -10.72 -15.45 -4.41
N ASN A 101 -11.96 -15.65 -3.96
CA ASN A 101 -12.89 -14.54 -3.73
C ASN A 101 -12.39 -13.61 -2.62
N ASP A 102 -11.91 -14.14 -1.49
CA ASP A 102 -11.33 -13.30 -0.42
C ASP A 102 -10.08 -12.54 -0.90
N PHE A 103 -9.27 -13.15 -1.75
CA PHE A 103 -8.13 -12.48 -2.37
C PHE A 103 -8.58 -11.34 -3.31
N VAL A 104 -9.56 -11.58 -4.17
CA VAL A 104 -10.10 -10.56 -5.09
C VAL A 104 -10.71 -9.39 -4.32
N ASP A 105 -11.47 -9.67 -3.27
CA ASP A 105 -12.02 -8.64 -2.39
C ASP A 105 -10.91 -7.84 -1.72
N PHE A 106 -9.89 -8.51 -1.18
CA PHE A 106 -8.72 -7.86 -0.61
C PHE A 106 -8.00 -6.97 -1.65
N LYS A 107 -7.80 -7.47 -2.87
CA LYS A 107 -7.19 -6.75 -3.99
C LYS A 107 -7.90 -5.44 -4.28
N ILE A 108 -9.23 -5.46 -4.39
CA ILE A 108 -10.03 -4.26 -4.65
C ILE A 108 -9.81 -3.22 -3.55
N HIS A 109 -9.82 -3.66 -2.28
CA HIS A 109 -9.65 -2.77 -1.14
C HIS A 109 -8.24 -2.19 -1.03
N ILE A 110 -7.20 -3.00 -1.20
CA ILE A 110 -5.82 -2.54 -1.10
C ILE A 110 -5.46 -1.60 -2.26
N GLU A 111 -5.87 -1.90 -3.50
CA GLU A 111 -5.63 -1.02 -4.64
C GLU A 111 -6.33 0.33 -4.48
N SER A 112 -7.56 0.34 -3.93
CA SER A 112 -8.26 1.57 -3.57
C SER A 112 -7.50 2.36 -2.52
N PHE A 113 -7.03 1.71 -1.45
CA PHE A 113 -6.21 2.36 -0.41
C PHE A 113 -4.93 2.97 -0.98
N LEU A 114 -4.16 2.21 -1.77
CA LEU A 114 -2.92 2.67 -2.39
C LEU A 114 -3.17 3.89 -3.29
N SER A 115 -4.25 3.87 -4.09
CA SER A 115 -4.65 5.01 -4.92
C SER A 115 -4.98 6.25 -4.09
N GLN A 116 -5.73 6.09 -3.00
CA GLN A 116 -6.07 7.19 -2.10
C GLN A 116 -4.84 7.78 -1.41
N TYR A 117 -3.93 6.92 -0.94
CA TYR A 117 -2.68 7.37 -0.32
C TYR A 117 -1.81 8.14 -1.31
N ARG A 118 -1.62 7.63 -2.54
CA ARG A 118 -0.87 8.34 -3.59
C ARG A 118 -1.43 9.73 -3.88
N LYS A 119 -2.77 9.89 -3.88
CA LYS A 119 -3.42 11.21 -4.02
C LYS A 119 -3.12 12.14 -2.85
N LEU A 120 -3.15 11.62 -1.61
CA LEU A 120 -2.77 12.38 -0.42
C LEU A 120 -1.30 12.82 -0.49
N LYS A 121 -0.39 11.89 -0.78
CA LYS A 121 1.04 12.16 -0.94
C LYS A 121 1.30 13.26 -1.97
N LYS A 122 0.70 13.15 -3.15
CA LYS A 122 0.79 14.19 -4.19
C LYS A 122 0.29 15.55 -3.70
N THR A 123 -0.82 15.58 -2.97
CA THR A 123 -1.38 16.82 -2.39
C THR A 123 -0.39 17.46 -1.41
N ILE A 124 0.22 16.66 -0.55
CA ILE A 124 1.23 17.12 0.41
C ILE A 124 2.44 17.69 -0.31
N PHE A 125 3.01 16.95 -1.28
CA PHE A 125 4.18 17.40 -2.03
C PHE A 125 3.94 18.68 -2.82
N LEU A 126 2.77 18.83 -3.45
CA LEU A 126 2.40 20.07 -4.13
C LEU A 126 2.36 21.25 -3.15
N LYS A 127 1.84 21.04 -1.94
CA LYS A 127 1.77 22.09 -0.92
C LYS A 127 3.14 22.46 -0.37
N ILE A 128 4.01 21.48 -0.12
CA ILE A 128 5.40 21.74 0.28
C ILE A 128 6.12 22.54 -0.82
N ASN A 129 5.96 22.15 -2.09
CA ASN A 129 6.61 22.82 -3.21
C ASN A 129 6.08 24.22 -3.51
N SER A 130 4.80 24.52 -3.24
CA SER A 130 4.29 25.89 -3.37
C SER A 130 4.92 26.82 -2.32
N LEU A 131 5.22 26.30 -1.14
CA LEU A 131 5.78 27.08 -0.04
C LEU A 131 7.26 27.41 -0.28
N SER A 132 8.05 26.43 -0.76
CA SER A 132 9.46 26.66 -1.10
C SER A 132 9.66 27.70 -2.21
N LYS A 133 8.68 27.89 -3.10
CA LYS A 133 8.73 28.94 -4.15
C LYS A 133 8.45 30.34 -3.60
N ASN A 134 7.60 30.43 -2.57
CA ASN A 134 7.26 31.72 -1.96
C ASN A 134 8.41 32.27 -1.10
N GLU A 135 9.23 31.41 -0.49
CA GLU A 135 10.40 31.81 0.30
C GLU A 135 11.56 32.35 -0.56
N ASN A 136 11.62 32.01 -1.85
CA ASN A 136 12.67 32.44 -2.78
C ASN A 136 12.30 33.71 -3.58
N SER A 137 11.22 34.41 -3.24
CA SER A 137 10.70 35.57 -3.97
C SER A 137 10.86 36.91 -3.22
N PHE A 138 11.74 36.99 -2.23
CA PHE A 138 12.07 38.22 -1.49
C PHE A 138 13.56 38.57 -1.59
#